data_AF-A0A1V8SCP2-F1
#
_entry.id   AF-A0A1V8SCP2-F1
#
_cell.length_a   1.000
_cell.length_b   1.000
_cell.length_c   1.000
_cell.angle_alpha   90.00
_cell.angle_beta   90.00
_cell.angle_gamma   90.00
#
_symmetry.space_group_name_H-M   'P 1'
#
loop_
_entity.id
_entity.type
_entity.pdbx_description
1 polymer ?
#
loop_
_entity_poly.entity_id
_entity_poly.type
_entity_poly.pdbx_seq_one_letter_code
_entity_poly.pdbx_strand_id
1 'polypeptide(L)'
;MPPPARNPRNGDDDVSDISDEEAPSELEHLPSEVCEDDRCAAAQKPIWHCVDCDSSYCSTCWPLQGPHKPKKRGRDGLPHEKTDPLVARRLDAILNPTKDPLEIQRLHAADQLTKWFGVTKDSTGRPVFEDYGRYATLMSSISPLESMGNRYPQLVSFIGVTNAGKSSPIKMLIQHEDESRSPENRPLFPSPVVGSVINDSIPTSGDVNLYADPTTHADQLPILFADCEGFEGGERTPLGAKSRRTDQDNGASSNLDNFHSRPITWAVTEEQRQREYAVTALYPRLLYTFSDCVVFVLRNAKTFQSAVLTKLLEWGVAALESAINAPALAHCIVALNGTDPGVDEREWDVNYATQSLLSS
;
A
#
# COMPACT_ATOMS: atom_id res chain seq x y z
N MET A 1 -41.13 61.16 -21.86
CA MET A 1 -41.76 59.92 -22.37
C MET A 1 -40.68 59.07 -23.01
N PRO A 2 -40.36 57.89 -22.46
CA PRO A 2 -39.35 57.00 -23.01
C PRO A 2 -39.93 56.16 -24.17
N PRO A 3 -39.12 55.76 -25.18
CA PRO A 3 -39.48 54.70 -26.11
C PRO A 3 -39.11 53.31 -25.53
N PRO A 4 -39.77 52.24 -26.01
CA PRO A 4 -39.85 50.95 -25.30
C PRO A 4 -38.68 49.99 -25.56
N ALA A 5 -38.56 49.04 -24.64
CA ALA A 5 -37.54 48.01 -24.53
C ALA A 5 -37.46 47.05 -25.74
N ARG A 6 -36.24 46.67 -26.11
CA ARG A 6 -35.93 45.59 -27.06
C ARG A 6 -35.85 44.26 -26.31
N ASN A 7 -36.61 43.26 -26.77
CA ASN A 7 -36.39 41.85 -26.42
C ASN A 7 -35.04 41.36 -26.96
N PRO A 8 -34.26 40.58 -26.21
CA PRO A 8 -33.17 39.80 -26.78
C PRO A 8 -33.73 38.57 -27.51
N ARG A 9 -33.15 38.31 -28.68
CA ARG A 9 -33.37 37.16 -29.53
C ARG A 9 -32.79 35.90 -28.88
N ASN A 10 -33.50 34.79 -29.00
CA ASN A 10 -32.94 33.45 -28.83
C ASN A 10 -31.77 33.28 -29.81
N GLY A 11 -30.58 33.04 -29.28
CA GLY A 11 -29.44 32.51 -30.02
C GLY A 11 -29.43 31.01 -29.84
N ASP A 12 -29.69 30.30 -30.93
CA ASP A 12 -29.31 28.91 -31.12
C ASP A 12 -27.77 28.90 -31.19
N ASP A 13 -27.11 28.29 -30.19
CA ASP A 13 -25.70 27.97 -30.26
C ASP A 13 -25.53 26.46 -30.41
N ASP A 14 -24.84 26.13 -31.51
CA ASP A 14 -24.44 24.84 -32.04
C ASP A 14 -24.06 23.78 -30.99
N VAL A 15 -24.83 22.70 -30.98
CA VAL A 15 -24.39 21.39 -30.49
C VAL A 15 -23.39 20.85 -31.52
N SER A 16 -22.11 21.12 -31.30
CA SER A 16 -21.04 20.50 -32.05
C SER A 16 -20.72 19.12 -31.47
N ASP A 17 -20.66 18.14 -32.37
CA ASP A 17 -20.27 16.75 -32.17
C ASP A 17 -19.07 16.61 -31.22
N ILE A 18 -19.32 16.10 -30.03
CA ILE A 18 -18.29 15.45 -29.23
C ILE A 18 -18.20 14.04 -29.80
N SER A 19 -17.18 13.82 -30.62
CA SER A 19 -16.77 12.49 -31.03
C SER A 19 -16.41 11.70 -29.78
N ASP A 20 -17.09 10.58 -29.58
CA ASP A 20 -16.69 9.54 -28.64
C ASP A 20 -15.31 9.01 -29.06
N GLU A 21 -14.24 9.65 -28.59
CA GLU A 21 -12.94 8.99 -28.50
C GLU A 21 -13.10 7.89 -27.46
N GLU A 22 -13.36 6.66 -27.94
CA GLU A 22 -13.27 5.44 -27.15
C GLU A 22 -11.95 5.47 -26.37
N ALA A 23 -12.05 5.55 -25.04
CA ALA A 23 -10.91 5.39 -24.18
C ALA A 23 -10.21 4.05 -24.54
N PRO A 24 -8.90 4.04 -24.81
CA PRO A 24 -8.20 2.83 -25.17
C PRO A 24 -8.44 1.78 -24.09
N SER A 25 -8.89 0.58 -24.50
CA SER A 25 -9.25 -0.46 -23.56
C SER A 25 -8.03 -0.81 -22.70
N GLU A 26 -8.17 -0.77 -21.37
CA GLU A 26 -7.10 -1.07 -20.41
C GLU A 26 -6.52 -2.50 -20.55
N LEU A 27 -7.05 -3.31 -21.48
CA LEU A 27 -6.63 -4.67 -21.79
C LEU A 27 -5.49 -4.75 -22.82
N GLU A 28 -5.18 -3.68 -23.57
CA GLU A 28 -4.18 -3.72 -24.66
C GLU A 28 -2.71 -3.72 -24.19
N HIS A 29 -2.44 -3.45 -22.90
CA HIS A 29 -1.08 -3.36 -22.35
C HIS A 29 -0.69 -4.50 -21.40
N LEU A 30 -1.48 -5.58 -21.32
CA LEU A 30 -1.16 -6.67 -20.40
C LEU A 30 -0.12 -7.62 -21.00
N PRO A 31 0.88 -8.08 -20.21
CA PRO A 31 1.87 -9.06 -20.66
C PRO A 31 1.21 -10.30 -21.28
N SER A 32 1.60 -10.62 -22.51
CA SER A 32 1.06 -11.74 -23.26
C SER A 32 1.65 -13.08 -22.80
N GLU A 33 0.80 -14.10 -22.72
CA GLU A 33 1.20 -15.49 -22.43
C GLU A 33 1.53 -16.29 -23.69
N VAL A 34 1.50 -15.64 -24.86
CA VAL A 34 1.87 -16.22 -26.15
C VAL A 34 3.05 -15.46 -26.75
N CYS A 35 3.80 -16.14 -27.62
CA CYS A 35 4.90 -15.50 -28.33
C CYS A 35 4.34 -14.52 -29.37
N GLU A 36 4.78 -13.27 -29.32
CA GLU A 36 4.35 -12.19 -30.22
C GLU A 36 5.16 -12.12 -31.52
N ASP A 37 6.10 -13.04 -31.74
CA ASP A 37 6.77 -13.15 -33.04
C ASP A 37 5.87 -13.88 -34.04
N ASP A 38 5.35 -13.17 -35.04
CA ASP A 38 4.47 -13.70 -36.09
C ASP A 38 5.05 -14.92 -36.83
N ARG A 39 6.38 -15.08 -36.83
CA ARG A 39 7.07 -16.21 -37.47
C ARG A 39 7.09 -17.46 -36.57
N CYS A 40 6.70 -17.32 -35.31
CA CYS A 40 6.67 -18.40 -34.33
C CYS A 40 5.40 -19.23 -34.50
N ALA A 41 5.50 -20.36 -35.19
CA ALA A 41 4.36 -21.23 -35.49
C ALA A 41 3.79 -22.01 -34.28
N ALA A 42 4.28 -21.82 -33.04
CA ALA A 42 3.83 -22.57 -31.88
C ALA A 42 3.95 -21.81 -30.55
N ALA A 43 3.07 -22.16 -29.61
CA ALA A 43 3.11 -21.83 -28.18
C ALA A 43 4.32 -22.49 -27.49
N GLN A 44 5.53 -22.11 -27.88
CA GLN A 44 6.76 -22.60 -27.24
C GLN A 44 6.89 -21.99 -25.86
N LYS A 45 6.66 -22.78 -24.82
CA LYS A 45 6.96 -22.41 -23.43
C LYS A 45 8.43 -22.71 -23.10
N PRO A 46 9.08 -21.96 -22.19
CA PRO A 46 8.53 -20.79 -21.48
C PRO A 46 8.48 -19.54 -22.35
N ILE A 47 7.46 -18.72 -22.10
CA ILE A 47 7.31 -17.35 -22.63
C ILE A 47 7.90 -16.39 -21.59
N TRP A 48 8.60 -15.37 -22.08
CA TRP A 48 9.24 -14.34 -21.29
C TRP A 48 8.74 -12.98 -21.74
N HIS A 49 8.38 -12.13 -20.79
CA HIS A 49 8.01 -10.74 -21.02
C HIS A 49 9.22 -9.83 -20.76
N CYS A 50 9.41 -8.83 -21.61
CA CYS A 50 10.38 -7.77 -21.43
C CYS A 50 9.68 -6.48 -21.01
N VAL A 51 9.89 -6.02 -19.77
CA VAL A 51 9.29 -4.78 -19.25
C VAL A 51 9.74 -3.54 -20.03
N ASP A 52 10.96 -3.55 -20.57
CA ASP A 52 11.51 -2.42 -21.34
C ASP A 52 10.96 -2.33 -22.76
N CYS A 53 10.64 -3.46 -23.38
CA CYS A 53 10.12 -3.52 -24.75
C CYS A 53 8.60 -3.73 -24.81
N ASP A 54 7.94 -3.88 -23.66
CA ASP A 54 6.53 -4.21 -23.51
C ASP A 54 6.07 -5.31 -24.49
N SER A 55 6.83 -6.42 -24.52
CA SER A 55 6.58 -7.51 -25.47
C SER A 55 7.06 -8.85 -24.96
N SER A 56 6.43 -9.92 -25.47
CA SER A 56 6.51 -11.27 -24.91
C SER A 56 6.95 -12.29 -25.95
N TYR A 57 8.04 -13.02 -25.67
CA TYR A 57 8.66 -13.96 -26.61
C TYR A 57 9.03 -15.28 -25.96
N CYS A 58 8.98 -16.36 -26.73
CA CYS A 58 9.55 -17.63 -26.30
C CYS A 58 11.09 -17.55 -26.23
N SER A 59 11.70 -18.50 -25.52
CA SER A 59 13.16 -18.58 -25.38
C SER A 59 13.92 -18.55 -26.72
N THR A 60 13.33 -19.12 -27.78
CA THR A 60 13.90 -19.20 -29.13
C THR A 60 13.79 -17.87 -29.88
N CYS A 61 12.66 -17.17 -29.76
CA CYS A 61 12.41 -15.91 -30.45
C CYS A 61 13.04 -14.70 -29.75
N TRP A 62 13.27 -14.79 -28.43
CA TRP A 62 13.90 -13.73 -27.64
C TRP A 62 15.17 -13.17 -28.28
N PRO A 63 16.24 -13.95 -28.56
CA PRO A 63 17.48 -13.41 -29.12
C PRO A 63 17.36 -12.95 -30.59
N LEU A 64 16.25 -13.25 -31.27
CA LEU A 64 16.00 -12.81 -32.65
C LEU A 64 15.53 -11.35 -32.69
N GLN A 65 14.97 -10.85 -31.59
CA GLN A 65 14.49 -9.47 -31.51
C GLN A 65 15.66 -8.50 -31.43
N GLY A 66 15.57 -7.40 -32.18
CA GLY A 66 16.62 -6.38 -32.28
C GLY A 66 17.15 -5.90 -30.93
N PRO A 67 16.28 -5.49 -29.98
CA PRO A 67 16.69 -5.03 -28.64
C PRO A 67 17.34 -6.12 -27.77
N HIS A 68 16.99 -7.39 -27.99
CA HIS A 68 17.44 -8.52 -27.17
C HIS A 68 18.72 -9.19 -27.69
N LYS A 69 19.33 -8.65 -28.74
CA LYS A 69 20.59 -9.17 -29.27
C LYS A 69 21.72 -9.04 -28.25
N PRO A 70 22.70 -9.96 -28.25
CA PRO A 70 23.87 -9.84 -27.40
C PRO A 70 24.54 -8.47 -27.59
N LYS A 71 24.89 -7.81 -26.47
CA LYS A 71 25.48 -6.45 -26.39
C LYS A 71 24.51 -5.27 -26.55
N LYS A 72 23.23 -5.50 -26.83
CA LYS A 72 22.22 -4.46 -26.66
C LYS A 72 21.83 -4.35 -25.19
N ARG A 73 21.46 -3.15 -24.78
CA ARG A 73 21.18 -2.76 -23.40
C ARG A 73 19.87 -1.97 -23.38
N GLY A 74 19.13 -2.14 -22.29
CA GLY A 74 17.88 -1.44 -22.00
C GLY A 74 18.12 0.01 -21.58
N ARG A 75 17.06 0.63 -21.04
CA ARG A 75 17.09 2.05 -20.64
C ARG A 75 18.04 2.32 -19.47
N ASP A 76 18.19 1.33 -18.61
CA ASP A 76 19.06 1.29 -17.43
C ASP A 76 20.53 0.95 -17.78
N GLY A 77 20.83 0.66 -19.04
CA GLY A 77 22.15 0.22 -19.46
C GLY A 77 22.45 -1.25 -19.11
N LEU A 78 21.48 -2.03 -18.65
CA LEU A 78 21.60 -3.46 -18.38
C LEU A 78 21.07 -4.30 -19.56
N PRO A 79 21.41 -5.60 -19.66
CA PRO A 79 20.76 -6.49 -20.60
C PRO A 79 19.26 -6.59 -20.29
N HIS A 80 18.43 -6.68 -21.33
CA HIS A 80 16.99 -6.89 -21.17
C HIS A 80 16.72 -8.18 -20.38
N GLU A 81 15.95 -8.06 -19.30
CA GLU A 81 15.61 -9.16 -18.41
C GLU A 81 14.42 -9.98 -18.93
N LYS A 82 14.49 -11.30 -18.73
CA LYS A 82 13.41 -12.23 -19.05
C LYS A 82 12.54 -12.43 -17.81
N THR A 83 11.34 -11.89 -17.82
CA THR A 83 10.40 -12.01 -16.69
C THR A 83 9.24 -12.93 -17.05
N ASP A 84 8.70 -13.66 -16.07
CA ASP A 84 7.46 -14.42 -16.28
C ASP A 84 6.30 -13.44 -16.54
N PRO A 85 5.53 -13.57 -17.65
CA PRO A 85 4.40 -12.70 -17.95
C PRO A 85 3.36 -12.60 -16.82
N LEU A 86 3.12 -13.68 -16.07
CA LEU A 86 2.18 -13.67 -14.95
C LEU A 86 2.70 -12.81 -13.80
N VAL A 87 3.99 -12.94 -13.48
CA VAL A 87 4.66 -12.11 -12.46
C VAL A 87 4.65 -10.64 -12.88
N ALA A 88 4.97 -10.35 -14.15
CA ALA A 88 4.94 -8.99 -14.67
C ALA A 88 3.54 -8.39 -14.59
N ARG A 89 2.50 -9.13 -15.01
CA ARG A 89 1.10 -8.70 -14.93
C ARG A 89 0.65 -8.42 -13.50
N ARG A 90 1.04 -9.28 -12.56
CA ARG A 90 0.73 -9.11 -11.13
C ARG A 90 1.40 -7.87 -10.56
N LEU A 91 2.68 -7.66 -10.83
CA LEU A 91 3.42 -6.50 -10.35
C LEU A 91 2.90 -5.20 -10.98
N ASP A 92 2.57 -5.21 -12.27
CA ASP A 92 1.98 -4.09 -12.96
C ASP A 92 0.64 -3.68 -12.32
N ALA A 93 -0.25 -4.65 -12.04
CA ALA A 93 -1.51 -4.38 -11.35
C ALA A 93 -1.35 -3.81 -9.92
N ILE A 94 -0.20 -4.03 -9.27
CA ILE A 94 0.13 -3.44 -7.96
C ILE A 94 0.69 -2.03 -8.11
N LEU A 95 1.62 -1.84 -9.05
CA LEU A 95 2.36 -0.60 -9.25
C LEU A 95 1.56 0.46 -10.00
N ASN A 96 0.65 0.02 -10.88
CA ASN A 96 -0.26 0.82 -11.67
C ASN A 96 -1.72 0.47 -11.30
N PRO A 97 -2.18 0.86 -10.09
CA PRO A 97 -3.53 0.54 -9.65
C PRO A 97 -4.58 1.22 -10.53
N THR A 98 -5.77 0.62 -10.58
CA THR A 98 -6.92 1.16 -11.32
C THR A 98 -7.18 2.63 -10.98
N LYS A 99 -7.62 3.37 -12.00
CA LYS A 99 -8.00 4.78 -11.90
C LYS A 99 -9.52 4.95 -11.82
N ASP A 100 -10.28 3.85 -11.95
CA ASP A 100 -11.74 3.88 -11.86
C ASP A 100 -12.20 4.22 -10.43
N PRO A 101 -12.90 5.36 -10.22
CA PRO A 101 -13.37 5.76 -8.91
C PRO A 101 -14.32 4.74 -8.25
N LEU A 102 -15.12 4.01 -9.04
CA LEU A 102 -16.07 3.04 -8.49
C LEU A 102 -15.34 1.81 -7.95
N GLU A 103 -14.38 1.28 -8.70
CA GLU A 103 -13.55 0.18 -8.23
C GLU A 103 -12.68 0.59 -7.03
N ILE A 104 -12.11 1.80 -7.04
CA ILE A 104 -11.39 2.35 -5.88
C ILE A 104 -12.29 2.39 -4.63
N GLN A 105 -13.54 2.84 -4.77
CA GLN A 105 -14.49 2.88 -3.66
C GLN A 105 -14.81 1.47 -3.15
N ARG A 106 -15.01 0.50 -4.05
CA ARG A 106 -15.26 -0.90 -3.69
C ARG A 106 -14.08 -1.52 -2.94
N LEU A 107 -12.86 -1.27 -3.42
CA LEU A 107 -11.63 -1.73 -2.77
C LEU A 107 -11.48 -1.13 -1.36
N HIS A 108 -11.76 0.17 -1.20
CA HIS A 108 -11.75 0.80 0.12
C HIS A 108 -12.82 0.25 1.07
N ALA A 109 -14.02 -0.05 0.56
CA ALA A 109 -15.07 -0.67 1.37
C ALA A 109 -14.65 -2.06 1.86
N ALA A 110 -14.01 -2.86 1.01
CA ALA A 110 -13.45 -4.16 1.40
C ALA A 110 -12.31 -4.04 2.42
N ASP A 111 -11.45 -3.03 2.27
CA ASP A 111 -10.31 -2.77 3.16
C ASP A 111 -10.73 -2.35 4.57
N GLN A 112 -11.97 -1.87 4.78
CA GLN A 112 -12.47 -1.50 6.11
C GLN A 112 -12.40 -2.64 7.14
N LEU A 113 -12.56 -3.89 6.69
CA LEU A 113 -12.50 -5.08 7.56
C LEU A 113 -11.08 -5.41 8.02
N THR A 114 -10.08 -4.70 7.50
CA THR A 114 -8.67 -4.87 7.87
C THR A 114 -8.19 -3.83 8.87
N LYS A 115 -9.04 -2.85 9.22
CA LYS A 115 -8.72 -1.84 10.23
C LYS A 115 -8.45 -2.49 11.57
N TRP A 116 -7.34 -2.13 12.19
CA TRP A 116 -6.97 -2.60 13.51
C TRP A 116 -7.28 -1.56 14.57
N PHE A 117 -6.71 -0.37 14.49
CA PHE A 117 -7.04 0.72 15.39
C PHE A 117 -6.89 2.08 14.71
N GLY A 118 -7.51 3.10 15.30
CA GLY A 118 -7.46 4.46 14.80
C GLY A 118 -7.85 5.52 15.82
N VAL A 119 -7.69 6.78 15.43
CA VAL A 119 -8.19 7.94 16.18
C VAL A 119 -9.29 8.63 15.38
N THR A 120 -10.45 8.74 15.99
CA THR A 120 -11.60 9.51 15.50
C THR A 120 -11.89 10.68 16.42
N LYS A 121 -12.83 11.55 16.02
CA LYS A 121 -13.37 12.61 16.87
C LYS A 121 -14.81 12.26 17.21
N ASP A 122 -15.17 12.38 18.49
CA ASP A 122 -16.56 12.23 18.92
C ASP A 122 -17.41 13.45 18.50
N SER A 123 -18.71 13.41 18.83
CA SER A 123 -19.65 14.50 18.56
C SER A 123 -19.27 15.84 19.23
N THR A 124 -18.39 15.80 20.24
CA THR A 124 -17.87 16.97 20.94
C THR A 124 -16.53 17.44 20.39
N GLY A 125 -16.02 16.78 19.34
CA GLY A 125 -14.72 17.07 18.73
C GLY A 125 -13.52 16.54 19.51
N ARG A 126 -13.74 15.71 20.54
CA ARG A 126 -12.65 15.13 21.34
C ARG A 126 -12.12 13.87 20.66
N PRO A 127 -10.79 13.65 20.69
CA PRO A 127 -10.19 12.47 20.10
C PRO A 127 -10.54 11.22 20.90
N VAL A 128 -10.89 10.18 20.17
CA VAL A 128 -11.27 8.86 20.69
C VAL A 128 -10.42 7.81 20.00
N PHE A 129 -9.83 6.94 20.79
CA PHE A 129 -9.13 5.77 20.30
C PHE A 129 -10.13 4.65 20.04
N GLU A 130 -10.10 4.07 18.86
CA GLU A 130 -10.95 2.97 18.45
C GLU A 130 -10.09 1.76 18.10
N ASP A 131 -10.38 0.63 18.72
CA ASP A 131 -9.90 -0.70 18.36
C ASP A 131 -11.04 -1.44 17.66
N TYR A 132 -10.79 -1.91 16.45
CA TYR A 132 -11.79 -2.61 15.62
C TYR A 132 -11.74 -4.14 15.80
N GLY A 133 -10.88 -4.66 16.68
CA GLY A 133 -10.83 -6.07 17.03
C GLY A 133 -10.17 -6.97 16.00
N ARG A 134 -9.55 -6.41 14.94
CA ARG A 134 -8.93 -7.16 13.84
C ARG A 134 -7.88 -8.15 14.30
N TYR A 135 -7.05 -7.76 15.27
CA TYR A 135 -6.03 -8.67 15.83
C TYR A 135 -6.68 -9.93 16.42
N ALA A 136 -7.72 -9.78 17.24
CA ALA A 136 -8.44 -10.90 17.82
C ALA A 136 -9.12 -11.77 16.75
N THR A 137 -9.72 -11.15 15.73
CA THR A 137 -10.34 -11.85 14.60
C THR A 137 -9.34 -12.64 13.76
N LEU A 138 -8.14 -12.09 13.51
CA LEU A 138 -7.07 -12.82 12.82
C LEU A 138 -6.59 -14.01 13.66
N MET A 139 -6.34 -13.80 14.95
CA MET A 139 -5.88 -14.88 15.83
C MET A 139 -6.91 -15.99 16.04
N SER A 140 -8.21 -15.71 15.92
CA SER A 140 -9.27 -16.72 16.06
C SER A 140 -9.62 -17.45 14.74
N SER A 141 -9.45 -16.80 13.59
CA SER A 141 -9.77 -17.37 12.26
C SER A 141 -8.71 -18.32 11.72
N ILE A 142 -7.47 -18.22 12.22
CA ILE A 142 -6.38 -19.10 11.89
C ILE A 142 -6.54 -20.42 12.66
N SER A 143 -7.08 -21.46 12.00
CA SER A 143 -7.21 -22.90 12.35
C SER A 143 -7.25 -23.32 13.84
N PRO A 144 -8.18 -24.24 14.22
CA PRO A 144 -8.53 -24.52 15.60
C PRO A 144 -7.36 -25.06 16.44
N LEU A 145 -7.31 -24.59 17.68
CA LEU A 145 -6.34 -24.82 18.76
C LEU A 145 -6.00 -26.30 19.11
N GLU A 146 -6.53 -27.30 18.39
CA GLU A 146 -6.49 -28.69 18.85
C GLU A 146 -5.14 -29.40 18.62
N SER A 147 -4.22 -28.86 17.82
CA SER A 147 -2.92 -29.49 17.53
C SER A 147 -1.67 -28.65 17.81
N MET A 148 -1.81 -27.35 18.07
CA MET A 148 -0.69 -26.41 18.26
C MET A 148 -0.85 -25.71 19.61
N GLY A 149 0.21 -25.70 20.43
CA GLY A 149 0.24 -25.02 21.72
C GLY A 149 0.12 -23.49 21.62
N ASN A 150 0.64 -22.75 22.60
CA ASN A 150 0.65 -21.28 22.58
C ASN A 150 1.29 -20.75 21.28
N ARG A 151 0.61 -19.80 20.62
CA ARG A 151 1.14 -19.02 19.48
C ARG A 151 1.66 -17.68 19.95
N TYR A 152 2.68 -17.18 19.27
CA TYR A 152 3.33 -15.90 19.55
C TYR A 152 3.47 -15.13 18.24
N PRO A 153 2.43 -14.35 17.83
CA PRO A 153 2.48 -13.60 16.58
C PRO A 153 3.61 -12.59 16.58
N GLN A 154 4.23 -12.40 15.41
CA GLN A 154 5.26 -11.40 15.17
C GLN A 154 4.67 -10.24 14.38
N LEU A 155 4.92 -9.02 14.81
CA LEU A 155 4.36 -7.81 14.19
C LEU A 155 5.44 -7.05 13.41
N VAL A 156 5.16 -6.85 12.12
CA VAL A 156 5.98 -6.04 11.20
C VAL A 156 5.18 -4.81 10.77
N SER A 157 5.60 -3.63 11.22
CA SER A 157 4.86 -2.39 10.99
C SER A 157 5.50 -1.52 9.92
N PHE A 158 4.75 -1.17 8.89
CA PHE A 158 5.18 -0.27 7.82
C PHE A 158 4.75 1.16 8.15
N ILE A 159 5.74 2.04 8.31
CA ILE A 159 5.56 3.46 8.62
C ILE A 159 6.34 4.31 7.61
N GLY A 160 5.99 5.60 7.50
CA GLY A 160 6.61 6.46 6.50
C GLY A 160 5.68 7.61 6.08
N VAL A 161 6.23 8.55 5.31
CA VAL A 161 5.48 9.69 4.79
C VAL A 161 4.29 9.24 3.94
N THR A 162 3.34 10.14 3.74
CA THR A 162 2.26 9.92 2.76
C THR A 162 2.87 9.73 1.37
N ASN A 163 2.33 8.82 0.58
CA ASN A 163 2.82 8.51 -0.76
C ASN A 163 4.25 7.90 -0.84
N ALA A 164 4.82 7.42 0.27
CA ALA A 164 6.05 6.62 0.23
C ALA A 164 5.88 5.23 -0.44
N GLY A 165 4.63 4.78 -0.62
CA GLY A 165 4.31 3.45 -1.16
C GLY A 165 4.38 2.33 -0.11
N LYS A 166 4.00 2.61 1.15
CA LYS A 166 4.00 1.64 2.27
C LYS A 166 3.17 0.38 2.00
N SER A 167 1.98 0.59 1.46
CA SER A 167 1.02 -0.46 1.12
C SER A 167 1.50 -1.36 -0.01
N SER A 168 2.40 -0.88 -0.90
CA SER A 168 2.83 -1.62 -2.09
C SER A 168 3.66 -2.87 -1.74
N PRO A 169 4.73 -2.80 -0.92
CA PRO A 169 5.44 -3.99 -0.46
C PRO A 169 4.56 -5.00 0.26
N ILE A 170 3.63 -4.55 1.12
CA ILE A 170 2.70 -5.45 1.82
C ILE A 170 1.83 -6.20 0.82
N LYS A 171 1.26 -5.48 -0.16
CA LYS A 171 0.46 -6.09 -1.23
C LYS A 171 1.27 -7.09 -2.04
N MET A 172 2.53 -6.76 -2.37
CA MET A 172 3.45 -7.68 -3.06
C MET A 172 3.71 -8.95 -2.25
N LEU A 173 4.00 -8.83 -0.96
CA LEU A 173 4.26 -9.98 -0.07
C LEU A 173 3.03 -10.90 0.03
N ILE A 174 1.85 -10.33 0.19
CA ILE A 174 0.60 -11.11 0.29
C ILE A 174 0.26 -11.79 -1.04
N GLN A 175 0.38 -11.06 -2.16
CA GLN A 175 0.04 -11.58 -3.50
C GLN A 175 1.13 -12.49 -4.10
N HIS A 176 2.37 -12.43 -3.61
CA HIS A 176 3.44 -13.33 -4.01
C HIS A 176 2.99 -14.79 -3.91
N GLU A 177 2.28 -15.08 -2.82
CA GLU A 177 1.81 -16.40 -2.44
C GLU A 177 0.36 -16.70 -2.91
N ASP A 178 -0.28 -15.87 -3.74
CA ASP A 178 -1.67 -16.09 -4.19
C ASP A 178 -1.79 -17.16 -5.31
N GLU A 179 -0.72 -17.44 -6.05
CA GLU A 179 -0.69 -18.43 -7.13
C GLU A 179 -0.64 -19.87 -6.62
N SER A 180 -0.06 -20.09 -5.44
CA SER A 180 0.05 -21.40 -4.79
C SER A 180 -1.21 -21.78 -3.99
N ARG A 181 -2.18 -20.85 -3.82
CA ARG A 181 -3.33 -21.02 -2.93
C ARG A 181 -4.58 -21.58 -3.60
N SER A 182 -5.31 -22.37 -2.82
CA SER A 182 -6.72 -22.69 -3.11
C SER A 182 -7.55 -21.40 -3.17
N PRO A 183 -8.47 -21.24 -4.15
CA PRO A 183 -9.39 -20.12 -4.24
C PRO A 183 -10.19 -19.86 -2.95
N GLU A 184 -10.43 -20.92 -2.16
CA GLU A 184 -11.17 -20.87 -0.90
C GLU A 184 -10.46 -20.09 0.21
N ASN A 185 -9.12 -20.01 0.17
CA ASN A 185 -8.32 -19.30 1.17
C ASN A 185 -8.03 -17.84 0.82
N ARG A 186 -8.34 -17.40 -0.41
CA ARG A 186 -8.10 -16.00 -0.84
C ARG A 186 -8.81 -14.95 0.02
N PRO A 187 -10.06 -15.15 0.49
CA PRO A 187 -10.73 -14.19 1.36
C PRO A 187 -10.08 -14.01 2.75
N LEU A 188 -9.29 -14.98 3.21
CA LEU A 188 -8.61 -14.92 4.52
C LEU A 188 -7.45 -13.92 4.53
N PHE A 189 -6.90 -13.61 3.35
CA PHE A 189 -5.70 -12.79 3.20
C PHE A 189 -5.98 -11.56 2.33
N PRO A 190 -6.77 -10.60 2.83
CA PRO A 190 -6.94 -9.33 2.14
C PRO A 190 -5.57 -8.64 2.01
N SER A 191 -5.41 -7.81 0.97
CA SER A 191 -4.23 -7.00 0.74
C SER A 191 -4.60 -5.52 0.73
N PRO A 192 -3.69 -4.60 1.13
CA PRO A 192 -4.01 -3.18 1.19
C PRO A 192 -4.32 -2.59 -0.18
N VAL A 193 -5.09 -1.49 -0.16
CA VAL A 193 -5.36 -0.69 -1.35
C VAL A 193 -4.19 0.25 -1.60
N VAL A 194 -3.48 0.04 -2.70
CA VAL A 194 -2.38 0.92 -3.12
C VAL A 194 -2.97 2.19 -3.73
N GLY A 195 -2.50 3.35 -3.27
CA GLY A 195 -2.97 4.65 -3.76
C GLY A 195 -2.62 4.87 -5.22
N SER A 196 -3.58 5.42 -5.98
CA SER A 196 -3.33 5.91 -7.34
C SER A 196 -2.64 7.27 -7.30
N VAL A 197 -1.69 7.50 -8.22
CA VAL A 197 -0.92 8.75 -8.40
C VAL A 197 -1.85 9.98 -8.57
N ILE A 198 -3.09 9.76 -9.01
CA ILE A 198 -4.11 10.80 -9.18
C ILE A 198 -4.55 11.41 -7.84
N ASN A 199 -4.41 10.66 -6.74
CA ASN A 199 -4.81 11.07 -5.39
C ASN A 199 -3.60 11.36 -4.48
N ASP A 200 -2.47 11.78 -5.06
CA ASP A 200 -1.14 11.94 -4.45
C ASP A 200 -1.09 12.74 -3.12
N SER A 201 -2.10 13.57 -2.85
CA SER A 201 -2.17 14.45 -1.68
C SER A 201 -3.24 14.06 -0.64
N ILE A 202 -3.86 12.89 -0.77
CA ILE A 202 -4.87 12.37 0.16
C ILE A 202 -4.42 10.98 0.64
N PRO A 203 -4.30 10.73 1.95
CA PRO A 203 -3.90 9.41 2.42
C PRO A 203 -4.93 8.34 1.99
N THR A 204 -4.40 7.21 1.53
CA THR A 204 -5.19 6.10 0.97
C THR A 204 -5.88 5.31 2.08
N SER A 205 -5.11 4.92 3.10
CA SER A 205 -5.59 4.36 4.36
C SER A 205 -5.80 5.50 5.37
N GLY A 206 -6.94 5.46 6.06
CA GLY A 206 -7.07 6.16 7.32
C GLY A 206 -6.89 5.16 8.44
N ASP A 207 -6.11 5.54 9.45
CA ASP A 207 -5.84 4.74 10.64
C ASP A 207 -4.76 3.65 10.41
N VAL A 208 -4.76 2.58 11.20
CA VAL A 208 -3.81 1.46 11.07
C VAL A 208 -4.55 0.19 10.67
N ASN A 209 -4.12 -0.43 9.57
CA ASN A 209 -4.64 -1.72 9.09
C ASN A 209 -3.72 -2.87 9.49
N LEU A 210 -4.26 -4.09 9.57
CA LEU A 210 -3.52 -5.31 9.95
C LEU A 210 -3.88 -6.49 9.04
N TYR A 211 -2.84 -7.08 8.47
CA TYR A 211 -2.89 -8.18 7.51
C TYR A 211 -2.09 -9.38 8.04
N ALA A 212 -2.47 -10.60 7.68
CA ALA A 212 -1.74 -11.80 8.04
C ALA A 212 -0.82 -12.21 6.89
N ASP A 213 0.40 -12.62 7.21
CA ASP A 213 1.29 -13.26 6.24
C ASP A 213 0.75 -14.64 5.86
N PRO A 214 0.45 -14.89 4.59
CA PRO A 214 -0.16 -16.15 4.19
C PRO A 214 0.77 -17.35 4.30
N THR A 215 2.09 -17.15 4.33
CA THR A 215 3.07 -18.23 4.47
C THR A 215 3.09 -18.76 5.90
N THR A 216 3.16 -17.84 6.87
CA THR A 216 3.36 -18.16 8.28
C THR A 216 2.08 -18.16 9.11
N HIS A 217 0.92 -17.81 8.54
CA HIS A 217 -0.34 -17.71 9.31
C HIS A 217 -0.64 -18.98 10.12
N ALA A 218 -0.36 -20.17 9.59
CA ALA A 218 -0.64 -21.43 10.25
C ALA A 218 0.41 -21.82 11.31
N ASP A 219 1.55 -21.14 11.36
CA ASP A 219 2.69 -21.49 12.19
C ASP A 219 2.52 -21.06 13.67
N GLN A 220 3.44 -21.50 14.52
CA GLN A 220 3.50 -21.09 15.91
C GLN A 220 3.85 -19.60 16.08
N LEU A 221 4.60 -19.04 15.12
CA LEU A 221 5.07 -17.66 15.10
C LEU A 221 4.52 -16.94 13.85
N PRO A 222 3.20 -16.71 13.74
CA PRO A 222 2.62 -16.11 12.54
C PRO A 222 3.04 -14.65 12.41
N ILE A 223 3.42 -14.24 11.19
CA ILE A 223 3.78 -12.85 10.90
C ILE A 223 2.52 -12.06 10.55
N LEU A 224 2.41 -10.85 11.10
CA LEU A 224 1.36 -9.89 10.81
C LEU A 224 1.98 -8.60 10.27
N PHE A 225 1.39 -8.05 9.20
CA PHE A 225 1.80 -6.79 8.59
C PHE A 225 0.86 -5.66 9.01
N ALA A 226 1.41 -4.64 9.67
CA ALA A 226 0.67 -3.41 9.97
C ALA A 226 0.94 -2.36 8.88
N ASP A 227 -0.10 -1.80 8.28
CA ASP A 227 0.01 -0.66 7.36
C ASP A 227 -0.46 0.61 8.08
N CYS A 228 0.47 1.49 8.40
CA CYS A 228 0.18 2.75 9.08
C CYS A 228 -0.16 3.85 8.08
N GLU A 229 -1.08 4.73 8.44
CA GLU A 229 -1.30 5.99 7.71
C GLU A 229 0.00 6.82 7.59
N GLY A 230 0.11 7.57 6.49
CA GLY A 230 1.24 8.46 6.25
C GLY A 230 1.16 9.78 7.02
N PHE A 231 2.25 10.17 7.67
CA PHE A 231 2.28 11.30 8.61
C PHE A 231 2.40 12.70 7.99
N GLU A 232 2.40 12.85 6.66
CA GLU A 232 2.41 14.16 5.95
C GLU A 232 1.07 14.48 5.26
N GLY A 233 0.00 13.75 5.60
CA GLY A 233 -1.34 13.97 5.04
C GLY A 233 -2.08 15.21 5.56
N GLY A 234 -1.58 15.82 6.64
CA GLY A 234 -2.26 16.88 7.38
C GLY A 234 -3.62 16.44 7.95
N GLU A 235 -4.56 17.37 8.10
CA GLU A 235 -5.93 17.09 8.60
C GLU A 235 -6.88 16.52 7.51
N ARG A 236 -6.37 16.21 6.31
CA ARG A 236 -7.23 15.74 5.21
C ARG A 236 -7.79 14.37 5.53
N THR A 237 -9.12 14.24 5.43
CA THR A 237 -9.78 12.96 5.63
C THR A 237 -9.35 11.97 4.53
N PRO A 238 -8.78 10.81 4.91
CA PRO A 238 -8.34 9.81 3.94
C PRO A 238 -9.48 9.25 3.12
N LEU A 239 -9.17 8.72 1.93
CA LEU A 239 -10.17 8.18 1.01
C LEU A 239 -11.00 7.06 1.66
N GLY A 240 -10.35 6.14 2.36
CA GLY A 240 -11.02 5.07 3.10
C GLY A 240 -11.90 5.54 4.27
N ALA A 241 -11.71 6.75 4.80
CA ALA A 241 -12.54 7.28 5.90
C ALA A 241 -13.82 7.97 5.43
N LYS A 242 -13.91 8.38 4.15
CA LYS A 242 -15.13 9.02 3.60
C LYS A 242 -16.31 8.05 3.53
N SER A 243 -16.04 6.76 3.26
CA SER A 243 -17.07 5.71 3.21
C SER A 243 -17.72 5.43 4.57
N ARG A 244 -17.04 5.73 5.68
CA ARG A 244 -17.56 5.46 7.04
C ARG A 244 -18.63 6.46 7.48
N ARG A 245 -18.57 7.71 7.02
CA ARG A 245 -19.58 8.73 7.37
C ARG A 245 -20.97 8.33 6.86
N THR A 246 -21.03 7.69 5.69
CA THR A 246 -22.28 7.18 5.12
C THR A 246 -22.82 5.94 5.85
N ASP A 247 -21.94 5.07 6.38
CA ASP A 247 -22.37 3.85 7.08
C ASP A 247 -22.78 4.09 8.54
N GLN A 248 -22.16 5.07 9.22
CA GLN A 248 -22.60 5.49 10.57
C GLN A 248 -23.98 6.14 10.57
N ASP A 249 -24.36 6.87 9.52
CA ASP A 249 -25.70 7.46 9.39
C ASP A 249 -26.79 6.41 9.09
N ASN A 250 -26.42 5.23 8.56
CA ASN A 250 -27.35 4.15 8.20
C ASN A 250 -27.51 3.07 9.28
N GLY A 251 -26.95 3.26 10.48
CA GLY A 251 -27.22 2.39 11.64
C GLY A 251 -26.73 0.94 11.51
N ALA A 252 -25.92 0.62 10.50
CA ALA A 252 -25.26 -0.67 10.36
C ALA A 252 -24.02 -0.72 11.26
N SER A 253 -24.23 -0.68 12.58
CA SER A 253 -23.20 -1.12 13.53
C SER A 253 -23.01 -2.61 13.31
N SER A 254 -22.01 -2.98 12.51
CA SER A 254 -21.53 -4.36 12.52
C SER A 254 -21.12 -4.64 13.97
N ASN A 255 -21.84 -5.56 14.61
CA ASN A 255 -21.50 -6.11 15.92
C ASN A 255 -20.17 -6.86 15.80
N LEU A 256 -19.07 -6.12 15.75
CA LEU A 256 -17.76 -6.66 16.05
C LEU A 256 -17.71 -6.78 17.57
N ASP A 257 -17.85 -8.01 18.08
CA ASP A 257 -17.79 -8.33 19.53
C ASP A 257 -16.51 -7.79 20.22
N ASN A 258 -15.51 -7.39 19.43
CA ASN A 258 -14.22 -6.85 19.86
C ASN A 258 -14.02 -5.35 19.52
N PHE A 259 -15.07 -4.61 19.15
CA PHE A 259 -14.95 -3.16 18.96
C PHE A 259 -14.87 -2.45 20.31
N HIS A 260 -13.78 -1.71 20.54
CA HIS A 260 -13.58 -0.94 21.75
C HIS A 260 -13.29 0.52 21.42
N SER A 261 -13.96 1.42 22.13
CA SER A 261 -13.79 2.85 21.98
C SER A 261 -13.45 3.48 23.33
N ARG A 262 -12.36 4.27 23.38
CA ARG A 262 -11.87 4.90 24.62
C ARG A 262 -11.52 6.37 24.37
N PRO A 263 -12.04 7.31 25.15
CA PRO A 263 -11.67 8.71 25.00
C PRO A 263 -10.19 8.92 25.34
N ILE A 264 -9.52 9.75 24.54
CA ILE A 264 -8.12 10.11 24.77
C ILE A 264 -8.10 11.30 25.74
N THR A 265 -8.22 11.01 27.04
CA THR A 265 -8.38 12.04 28.08
C THR A 265 -7.15 12.92 28.28
N TRP A 266 -5.96 12.45 27.88
CA TRP A 266 -4.72 13.21 27.97
C TRP A 266 -4.55 14.22 26.84
N ALA A 267 -5.35 14.15 25.77
CA ALA A 267 -5.29 15.07 24.63
C ALA A 267 -5.99 16.40 24.97
N VAL A 268 -5.33 17.18 25.83
CA VAL A 268 -5.87 18.42 26.39
C VAL A 268 -5.61 19.62 25.50
N THR A 269 -4.50 19.64 24.75
CA THR A 269 -4.13 20.76 23.86
C THR A 269 -4.81 20.65 22.49
N GLU A 270 -4.97 21.79 21.79
CA GLU A 270 -5.49 21.80 20.41
C GLU A 270 -4.65 20.91 19.48
N GLU A 271 -3.32 20.97 19.58
CA GLU A 271 -2.39 20.16 18.80
C GLU A 271 -2.62 18.65 19.02
N GLN A 272 -2.77 18.21 20.27
CA GLN A 272 -2.98 16.80 20.60
C GLN A 272 -4.32 16.25 20.10
N ARG A 273 -5.29 17.13 19.79
CA ARG A 273 -6.60 16.76 19.25
C ARG A 273 -6.62 16.69 17.73
N GLN A 274 -5.55 17.13 17.07
CA GLN A 274 -5.42 17.07 15.61
C GLN A 274 -5.13 15.63 15.17
N ARG A 275 -5.64 15.28 13.98
CA ARG A 275 -5.31 13.99 13.34
C ARG A 275 -3.81 13.92 13.09
N GLU A 276 -3.19 15.03 12.73
CA GLU A 276 -1.74 15.13 12.52
C GLU A 276 -0.96 14.59 13.72
N TYR A 277 -1.37 14.89 14.95
CA TYR A 277 -0.72 14.34 16.16
C TYR A 277 -0.88 12.82 16.26
N ALA A 278 -2.05 12.28 15.90
CA ALA A 278 -2.28 10.85 15.91
C ALA A 278 -1.31 10.12 14.95
N VAL A 279 -1.14 10.64 13.73
CA VAL A 279 -0.30 9.99 12.71
C VAL A 279 1.20 10.24 12.93
N THR A 280 1.59 11.41 13.43
CA THR A 280 3.00 11.77 13.63
C THR A 280 3.58 11.31 14.96
N ALA A 281 2.76 11.12 16.00
CA ALA A 281 3.24 10.79 17.35
C ALA A 281 2.60 9.52 17.90
N LEU A 282 1.27 9.42 17.89
CA LEU A 282 0.57 8.32 18.58
C LEU A 282 0.77 6.97 17.87
N TYR A 283 0.51 6.88 16.57
CA TYR A 283 0.63 5.61 15.83
C TYR A 283 2.07 5.09 15.82
N PRO A 284 3.10 5.90 15.48
CA PRO A 284 4.47 5.42 15.52
C PRO A 284 4.87 4.94 16.91
N ARG A 285 4.50 5.67 17.97
CA ARG A 285 4.81 5.27 19.35
C ARG A 285 4.18 3.92 19.72
N LEU A 286 2.91 3.70 19.37
CA LEU A 286 2.26 2.41 19.60
C LEU A 286 2.94 1.30 18.80
N LEU A 287 3.16 1.51 17.51
CA LEU A 287 3.75 0.50 16.62
C LEU A 287 5.18 0.15 17.03
N TYR A 288 6.03 1.11 17.37
CA TYR A 288 7.39 0.83 17.87
C TYR A 288 7.41 0.01 19.16
N THR A 289 6.40 0.17 20.02
CA THR A 289 6.32 -0.57 21.29
C THR A 289 5.90 -2.02 21.08
N PHE A 290 5.03 -2.29 20.10
CA PHE A 290 4.45 -3.61 19.89
C PHE A 290 5.04 -4.39 18.71
N SER A 291 5.88 -3.78 17.89
CA SER A 291 6.46 -4.45 16.72
C SER A 291 7.76 -5.15 17.03
N ASP A 292 7.96 -6.32 16.43
CA ASP A 292 9.26 -6.99 16.38
C ASP A 292 10.16 -6.34 15.33
N CYS A 293 9.56 -5.78 14.28
CA CYS A 293 10.23 -5.04 13.21
C CYS A 293 9.40 -3.84 12.75
N VAL A 294 10.05 -2.69 12.61
CA VAL A 294 9.48 -1.49 11.99
C VAL A 294 10.18 -1.26 10.66
N VAL A 295 9.39 -1.22 9.59
CA VAL A 295 9.85 -0.92 8.23
C VAL A 295 9.51 0.53 7.91
N PHE A 296 10.52 1.38 7.86
CA PHE A 296 10.36 2.75 7.43
C PHE A 296 10.50 2.86 5.92
N VAL A 297 9.43 3.24 5.23
CA VAL A 297 9.40 3.37 3.77
C VAL A 297 9.57 4.83 3.36
N LEU A 298 10.47 5.07 2.42
CA LEU A 298 10.74 6.38 1.83
C LEU A 298 11.00 6.25 0.33
N ARG A 299 10.68 7.31 -0.42
CA ARG A 299 11.01 7.37 -1.86
C ARG A 299 12.35 8.05 -2.15
N ASN A 300 12.76 8.99 -1.30
CA ASN A 300 13.94 9.82 -1.53
C ASN A 300 14.96 9.63 -0.41
N ALA A 301 16.07 8.96 -0.69
CA ALA A 301 17.14 8.74 0.28
C ALA A 301 17.68 10.05 0.89
N LYS A 302 17.70 11.15 0.12
CA LYS A 302 18.25 12.45 0.58
C LYS A 302 17.46 13.07 1.73
N THR A 303 16.19 12.71 1.90
CA THR A 303 15.36 13.22 3.00
C THR A 303 15.46 12.36 4.26
N PHE A 304 16.21 11.24 4.20
CA PHE A 304 16.34 10.34 5.33
C PHE A 304 16.98 11.01 6.55
N GLN A 305 18.16 11.61 6.39
CA GLN A 305 18.86 12.24 7.51
C GLN A 305 18.08 13.43 8.10
N SER A 306 17.51 14.27 7.25
CA SER A 306 16.92 15.55 7.67
C SER A 306 15.49 15.44 8.21
N ALA A 307 14.69 14.50 7.70
CA ALA A 307 13.26 14.44 8.03
C ALA A 307 12.84 13.17 8.79
N VAL A 308 13.66 12.12 8.76
CA VAL A 308 13.25 10.78 9.19
C VAL A 308 14.08 10.26 10.37
N LEU A 309 15.40 10.33 10.27
CA LEU A 309 16.30 9.66 11.24
C LEU A 309 16.02 10.11 12.68
N THR A 310 15.88 11.42 12.91
CA THR A 310 15.56 11.96 14.24
C THR A 310 14.23 11.44 14.76
N LYS A 311 13.19 11.39 13.92
CA LYS A 311 11.87 10.88 14.32
C LYS A 311 11.93 9.41 14.72
N LEU A 312 12.65 8.58 13.94
CA LEU A 312 12.80 7.16 14.27
C LEU A 312 13.52 6.95 15.60
N LEU A 313 14.56 7.74 15.87
CA LEU A 313 15.29 7.69 17.13
C LEU A 313 14.42 8.16 18.30
N GLU A 314 13.70 9.26 18.15
CA GLU A 314 12.78 9.78 19.17
C GLU A 314 11.66 8.79 19.48
N TRP A 315 11.05 8.17 18.45
CA TRP A 315 10.03 7.14 18.64
C TRP A 315 10.60 5.89 19.30
N GLY A 316 11.80 5.46 18.91
CA GLY A 316 12.50 4.34 19.53
C GLY A 316 12.81 4.57 21.01
N VAL A 317 13.30 5.77 21.36
CA VAL A 317 13.56 6.16 22.76
C VAL A 317 12.25 6.23 23.55
N ALA A 318 11.22 6.89 23.02
CA ALA A 318 9.92 7.00 23.69
C ALA A 318 9.25 5.63 23.90
N ALA A 319 9.42 4.71 22.95
CA ALA A 319 8.96 3.32 23.08
C ALA A 319 9.73 2.60 24.18
N LEU A 320 11.06 2.73 24.23
CA LEU A 320 11.89 2.14 25.28
C LEU A 320 11.51 2.65 26.68
N GLU A 321 11.29 3.95 26.84
CA GLU A 321 10.92 4.54 28.14
C GLU A 321 9.54 4.11 28.62
N SER A 322 8.62 3.79 27.69
CA SER A 322 7.25 3.38 28.03
C SER A 322 7.06 1.87 28.07
N ALA A 323 8.03 1.08 27.60
CA ALA A 323 8.00 -0.37 27.63
C ALA A 323 8.44 -0.90 29.00
N ILE A 324 7.50 -1.49 29.74
CA ILE A 324 7.79 -2.18 31.00
C ILE A 324 8.05 -3.66 30.68
N ASN A 325 9.24 -4.16 31.04
CA ASN A 325 9.66 -5.55 30.83
C ASN A 325 9.76 -6.02 29.35
N ALA A 326 10.07 -5.12 28.41
CA ALA A 326 10.39 -5.54 27.04
C ALA A 326 11.83 -6.09 26.96
N PRO A 327 12.03 -7.36 26.59
CA PRO A 327 13.36 -7.98 26.57
C PRO A 327 14.22 -7.55 25.37
N ALA A 328 13.61 -7.00 24.31
CA ALA A 328 14.30 -6.56 23.10
C ALA A 328 13.61 -5.33 22.48
N LEU A 329 14.41 -4.51 21.80
CA LEU A 329 13.92 -3.40 20.98
C LEU A 329 13.50 -3.92 19.59
N ALA A 330 12.50 -3.28 18.99
CA ALA A 330 12.10 -3.54 17.61
C ALA A 330 13.30 -3.37 16.66
N HIS A 331 13.45 -4.28 15.71
CA HIS A 331 14.37 -4.09 14.59
C HIS A 331 13.87 -2.95 13.70
N CYS A 332 14.77 -2.21 13.06
CA CYS A 332 14.40 -1.15 12.11
C CYS A 332 14.97 -1.47 10.73
N ILE A 333 14.11 -1.53 9.72
CA ILE A 333 14.47 -1.65 8.31
C ILE A 333 14.11 -0.35 7.61
N VAL A 334 15.02 0.14 6.77
CA VAL A 334 14.79 1.33 5.95
C VAL A 334 14.62 0.88 4.50
N ALA A 335 13.41 1.03 3.95
CA ALA A 335 13.07 0.65 2.59
C ALA A 335 13.07 1.87 1.67
N LEU A 336 14.07 1.94 0.79
CA LEU A 336 14.13 2.91 -0.31
C LEU A 336 13.26 2.40 -1.47
N ASN A 337 12.05 2.96 -1.59
CA ASN A 337 11.09 2.57 -2.61
C ASN A 337 11.26 3.43 -3.88
N GLY A 338 11.14 2.80 -5.04
CA GLY A 338 11.25 3.49 -6.34
C GLY A 338 12.65 4.02 -6.63
N THR A 339 13.70 3.34 -6.14
CA THR A 339 15.09 3.65 -6.48
C THR A 339 15.34 3.49 -7.99
N ASP A 340 16.22 4.32 -8.54
CA ASP A 340 16.62 4.26 -9.95
C ASP A 340 17.22 2.87 -10.28
N PRO A 341 16.80 2.23 -11.39
CA PRO A 341 17.38 0.96 -11.84
C PRO A 341 18.90 0.99 -12.05
N GLY A 342 19.47 2.16 -12.35
CA GLY A 342 20.91 2.39 -12.50
C GLY A 342 21.66 2.58 -11.18
N VAL A 343 21.06 2.22 -10.04
CA VAL A 343 21.75 2.22 -8.75
C VAL A 343 22.98 1.30 -8.78
N ASP A 344 24.02 1.69 -8.04
CA ASP A 344 25.24 0.89 -7.92
C ASP A 344 24.89 -0.53 -7.41
N GLU A 345 25.39 -1.57 -8.08
CA GLU A 345 25.12 -2.97 -7.69
C GLU A 345 25.49 -3.27 -6.22
N ARG A 346 26.45 -2.51 -5.66
CA ARG A 346 26.85 -2.65 -4.26
C ARG A 346 25.75 -2.24 -3.28
N GLU A 347 24.80 -1.41 -3.69
CA GLU A 347 23.64 -1.02 -2.87
C GLU A 347 22.65 -2.18 -2.64
N TRP A 348 22.81 -3.31 -3.34
CA TRP A 348 22.09 -4.55 -3.02
C TRP A 348 22.72 -5.32 -1.84
N ASP A 349 23.94 -4.98 -1.43
CA ASP A 349 24.53 -5.48 -0.19
C ASP A 349 24.06 -4.62 1.00
N VAL A 350 23.44 -5.28 1.98
CA VAL A 350 22.81 -4.62 3.13
C VAL A 350 23.83 -3.79 3.95
N ASN A 351 25.06 -4.27 4.10
CA ASN A 351 26.06 -3.58 4.90
C ASN A 351 26.56 -2.34 4.17
N TYR A 352 26.85 -2.47 2.88
CA TYR A 352 27.24 -1.34 2.04
C TYR A 352 26.14 -0.29 1.97
N ALA A 353 24.90 -0.68 1.69
CA ALA A 353 23.76 0.24 1.59
C ALA A 353 23.51 1.00 2.89
N THR A 354 23.62 0.31 4.03
CA THR A 354 23.47 0.95 5.36
C THR A 354 24.58 1.98 5.59
N GLN A 355 25.83 1.64 5.28
CA GLN A 355 26.94 2.59 5.42
C GLN A 355 26.81 3.78 4.47
N SER A 356 26.43 3.52 3.22
CA SER A 356 26.17 4.52 2.18
C SER A 356 25.13 5.53 2.67
N LEU A 357 23.95 5.06 3.10
CA LEU A 357 22.85 5.88 3.59
C LEU A 357 23.20 6.70 4.84
N LEU A 358 24.02 6.15 5.75
CA LEU A 358 24.45 6.88 6.95
C LEU A 358 25.58 7.88 6.67
N SER A 359 26.32 7.70 5.56
CA SER A 359 27.42 8.58 5.14
C SER A 359 26.99 9.73 4.22
N SER A 360 25.84 9.59 3.55
CA SER A 360 25.21 10.58 2.68
C SER A 360 24.44 11.64 3.45
#